data_AF-A0A1D2MZ00-F1
#
_entry.id   AF-A0A1D2MZ00-F1
#
_cell.length_a   1.000
_cell.length_b   1.000
_cell.length_c   1.000
_cell.angle_alpha   90.00
_cell.angle_beta   90.00
_cell.angle_gamma   90.00
#
_symmetry.space_group_name_H-M   'P 1'
#
loop_
_entity.id
_entity.type
_entity.pdbx_description
1 polymer ?
#
loop_
_entity_poly.entity_id
_entity_poly.type
_entity_poly.pdbx_seq_one_letter_code
_entity_poly.pdbx_strand_id
1 'polypeptide(L)'
;MGSLGEDVKNQVKQVDEALVRMDDFFGNLEDIDYDSVKNSMSPIERATYDITISFAINSLFWMYMRSFGEDPTNHKIKEELDRIKQQMRRRQLITDKAKRPQVDKEAVNRMVRHGINHHAGRKRKAVEDENWENEQQEAEAGSSSGASAGAAPEKVKK
;
A
#
# COMPACT_ATOMS: atom_id res chain seq x y z
N MET A 1 27.11 -10.46 56.26
CA MET A 1 26.77 -10.36 54.83
C MET A 1 25.35 -10.85 54.66
N GLY A 2 24.41 -9.99 54.28
CA GLY A 2 23.01 -10.39 54.08
C GLY A 2 22.90 -11.35 52.89
N SER A 3 22.22 -12.48 53.08
CA SER A 3 21.85 -13.37 51.97
C SER A 3 21.12 -12.56 50.91
N LEU A 4 21.43 -12.80 49.63
CA LEU A 4 20.59 -12.31 48.54
C LEU A 4 19.14 -12.76 48.77
N GLY A 5 18.18 -11.90 48.43
CA GLY A 5 16.76 -12.23 48.48
C GLY A 5 16.44 -13.42 47.57
N GLU A 6 15.50 -14.27 47.98
CA GLU A 6 15.16 -15.49 47.25
C GLU A 6 14.70 -15.20 45.81
N ASP A 7 13.97 -14.10 45.61
CA ASP A 7 13.53 -13.64 44.29
C ASP A 7 14.71 -13.38 43.34
N VAL A 8 15.78 -12.75 43.84
CA VAL A 8 16.97 -12.44 43.04
C VAL A 8 17.69 -13.73 42.66
N LYS A 9 17.79 -14.70 43.58
CA LYS A 9 18.38 -16.01 43.29
C LYS A 9 17.59 -16.75 42.20
N ASN A 10 16.26 -16.69 42.26
CA ASN A 10 15.39 -17.30 41.26
C ASN A 10 15.53 -16.62 39.89
N GLN A 11 15.65 -15.29 39.85
CA GLN A 11 15.90 -14.55 38.61
C GLN A 11 17.25 -14.92 37.99
N VAL A 12 18.31 -15.01 38.80
CA VAL A 12 19.64 -15.41 38.32
C VAL A 12 19.61 -16.83 37.76
N LYS A 13 18.95 -17.78 38.44
CA LYS A 13 18.76 -19.15 37.92
C LYS A 13 18.04 -19.17 36.58
N GLN A 14 16.97 -18.39 36.43
CA GLN A 14 16.24 -18.31 35.17
C GLN A 14 17.10 -17.77 34.02
N VAL A 15 17.95 -16.78 34.29
CA VAL A 15 18.90 -16.26 33.29
C VAL A 15 19.93 -17.32 32.93
N ASP A 16 20.50 -18.02 33.90
CA ASP A 16 21.47 -19.10 33.68
C ASP A 16 20.88 -20.22 32.81
N GLU A 17 19.71 -20.74 33.17
CA GLU A 17 19.01 -21.74 32.37
C GLU A 17 18.67 -21.24 30.96
N ALA A 18 18.35 -19.96 30.80
CA ALA A 18 18.10 -19.37 29.49
C ALA A 18 19.37 -19.28 28.64
N LEU A 19 20.52 -18.97 29.25
CA LEU A 19 21.81 -18.94 28.58
C LEU A 19 22.24 -20.33 28.12
N VAL A 20 22.07 -21.37 28.96
CA VAL A 20 22.36 -22.76 28.58
C VAL A 20 21.52 -23.18 27.36
N ARG A 21 20.21 -22.91 27.38
CA ARG A 21 19.34 -23.22 26.23
C ARG A 21 19.73 -22.48 24.96
N MET A 22 20.24 -21.25 25.08
CA MET A 22 20.73 -20.49 23.93
C MET A 22 22.05 -21.06 23.39
N ASP A 23 22.95 -21.50 24.26
CA ASP A 23 24.21 -22.12 23.87
C ASP A 23 23.96 -23.42 23.09
N ASP A 24 23.06 -24.27 23.60
CA ASP A 24 22.61 -25.48 22.89
C ASP A 24 22.04 -25.14 21.50
N PHE A 25 21.24 -24.08 21.38
CA PHE A 25 20.67 -23.64 20.12
C PHE A 25 21.75 -23.16 19.13
N PHE A 26 22.74 -22.38 19.59
CA PHE A 26 23.83 -21.91 18.74
C PHE A 26 24.83 -23.00 18.37
N GLY A 27 25.08 -23.98 19.25
CA GLY A 27 25.88 -25.15 18.93
C GLY A 27 25.33 -25.91 17.72
N ASN A 28 24.01 -26.03 17.61
CA ASN A 28 23.36 -26.64 16.44
C ASN A 28 23.52 -25.80 15.15
N LEU A 29 23.78 -24.50 15.24
CA LEU A 29 23.97 -23.60 14.10
C LEU A 29 25.43 -23.57 13.63
N GLU A 30 26.39 -23.90 14.50
CA GLU A 30 27.83 -23.81 14.19
C GLU A 30 28.27 -24.80 13.11
N ASP A 31 27.60 -25.97 13.05
CA ASP A 31 27.84 -26.99 12.02
C ASP A 31 27.16 -26.68 10.67
N ILE A 32 26.37 -25.61 10.59
CA ILE A 32 25.59 -25.27 9.39
C ILE A 32 26.37 -24.31 8.50
N ASP A 33 26.72 -24.75 7.30
CA ASP A 33 27.24 -23.85 6.26
C ASP A 33 26.14 -22.91 5.74
N TYR A 34 26.26 -21.62 6.07
CA TYR A 34 25.30 -20.60 5.66
C TYR A 34 25.18 -20.50 4.14
N ASP A 35 26.27 -20.61 3.38
CA ASP A 35 26.21 -20.45 1.92
C ASP A 35 25.44 -21.60 1.26
N SER A 36 25.60 -22.82 1.76
CA SER A 36 24.79 -23.98 1.38
C SER A 36 23.30 -23.74 1.63
N VAL A 37 22.92 -23.33 2.84
CA VAL A 37 21.50 -23.14 3.20
C VAL A 37 20.91 -21.93 2.47
N LYS A 38 21.65 -20.84 2.31
CA LYS A 38 21.22 -19.62 1.62
C LYS A 38 20.74 -19.88 0.19
N ASN A 39 21.37 -20.83 -0.50
CA ASN A 39 20.99 -21.21 -1.86
C ASN A 39 19.64 -21.94 -1.93
N SER A 40 19.27 -22.67 -0.86
CA SER A 40 17.97 -23.35 -0.75
C SER A 40 16.80 -22.44 -0.35
N MET A 41 17.09 -21.27 0.21
CA MET A 41 16.07 -20.34 0.71
C MET A 41 15.51 -19.44 -0.41
N SER A 42 14.22 -19.11 -0.32
CA SER A 42 13.64 -18.01 -1.11
C SER A 42 14.17 -16.65 -0.64
N PRO A 43 14.06 -15.58 -1.46
CA PRO A 43 14.52 -14.25 -1.06
C PRO A 43 13.88 -13.73 0.24
N ILE A 44 12.61 -14.08 0.49
CA ILE A 44 11.90 -13.64 1.70
C ILE A 44 12.33 -14.42 2.95
N GLU A 45 12.65 -15.71 2.81
CA GLU A 45 13.19 -16.54 3.88
C GLU A 45 14.59 -16.07 4.27
N ARG A 46 15.46 -15.79 3.28
CA ARG A 46 16.79 -15.19 3.53
C ARG A 46 16.68 -13.88 4.31
N ALA A 47 15.83 -12.96 3.85
CA ALA A 47 15.62 -11.70 4.54
C ALA A 47 15.09 -11.90 5.97
N THR A 48 14.24 -12.91 6.19
CA THR A 48 13.73 -13.24 7.53
C THR A 48 14.84 -13.78 8.43
N TYR A 49 15.68 -14.67 7.92
CA TYR A 49 16.84 -15.20 8.61
C TYR A 49 17.82 -14.09 9.03
N ASP A 50 18.25 -13.26 8.08
CA ASP A 50 19.24 -12.19 8.32
C ASP A 50 18.71 -11.17 9.35
N ILE A 51 17.42 -10.79 9.25
CA ILE A 51 16.77 -9.88 10.21
C ILE A 51 16.70 -10.53 11.60
N THR A 52 16.43 -11.83 11.68
CA THR A 52 16.29 -12.56 12.96
C THR A 52 17.63 -12.67 13.67
N ILE A 53 18.70 -13.06 12.96
CA ILE A 53 20.05 -13.12 13.55
C ILE A 53 20.53 -11.75 13.97
N SER A 54 20.33 -10.74 13.12
CA SER A 54 20.66 -9.35 13.48
C SER A 54 19.92 -8.94 14.75
N PHE A 55 18.63 -9.24 14.88
CA PHE A 55 17.87 -8.94 16.10
C PHE A 55 18.41 -9.69 17.32
N ALA A 56 18.73 -10.97 17.18
CA ALA A 56 19.23 -11.81 18.27
C ALA A 56 20.56 -11.29 18.82
N ILE A 57 21.54 -11.01 17.95
CA ILE A 57 22.86 -10.49 18.36
C ILE A 57 22.73 -9.13 19.06
N ASN A 58 21.93 -8.22 18.51
CA ASN A 58 21.73 -6.91 19.12
C ASN A 58 20.98 -7.00 20.47
N SER A 59 20.05 -7.96 20.60
CA SER A 59 19.34 -8.21 21.87
C SER A 59 20.27 -8.83 22.92
N LEU A 60 21.17 -9.71 22.52
CA LEU A 60 22.21 -10.26 23.39
C LEU A 60 23.15 -9.17 23.89
N PHE A 61 23.56 -8.26 23.00
CA PHE A 61 24.38 -7.12 23.39
C PHE A 61 23.65 -6.18 24.36
N TRP A 62 22.35 -5.97 24.16
CA TRP A 62 21.52 -5.23 25.11
C TRP A 62 21.50 -5.89 26.50
N MET A 63 21.36 -7.21 26.56
CA MET A 63 21.41 -7.98 27.81
C MET A 63 22.79 -7.90 28.46
N TYR A 64 23.86 -8.04 27.68
CA TYR A 64 25.25 -7.90 28.14
C TYR A 64 25.47 -6.57 28.87
N MET A 65 25.07 -5.44 28.28
CA MET A 65 25.23 -4.12 28.93
C MET A 65 24.47 -4.04 30.26
N ARG A 66 23.23 -4.57 30.29
CA ARG A 66 22.44 -4.59 31.53
C ARG A 66 23.08 -5.45 32.62
N SER A 67 23.78 -6.53 32.26
CA SER A 67 24.52 -7.36 33.20
C SER A 67 25.70 -6.64 33.84
N PHE A 68 26.30 -5.67 33.16
CA PHE A 68 27.33 -4.78 33.74
C PHE A 68 26.74 -3.56 34.47
N GLY A 69 25.42 -3.43 34.51
CA GLY A 69 24.73 -2.28 35.11
C GLY A 69 24.76 -1.02 34.23
N GLU A 70 25.14 -1.14 32.96
CA GLU A 70 25.04 -0.04 31.99
C GLU A 70 23.62 0.08 31.45
N ASP A 71 23.15 1.32 31.24
CA ASP A 71 21.85 1.58 30.64
C ASP A 71 21.94 1.56 29.11
N PRO A 72 21.40 0.53 28.44
CA PRO A 72 21.45 0.40 26.99
C PRO A 72 20.61 1.46 26.24
N THR A 73 19.72 2.19 26.92
CA THR A 73 18.85 3.17 26.25
C THR A 73 19.58 4.41 25.76
N ASN A 74 20.74 4.73 26.35
CA ASN A 74 21.62 5.82 25.96
C ASN A 74 22.73 5.38 24.99
N HIS A 75 22.79 4.08 24.67
CA HIS A 75 23.79 3.51 23.77
C HIS A 75 23.24 3.41 22.33
N LYS A 76 24.12 3.47 21.33
CA LYS A 76 23.77 3.37 19.89
C LYS A 76 23.05 2.07 19.51
N ILE A 77 23.09 1.06 20.38
CA ILE A 77 22.36 -0.20 20.19
C ILE A 77 20.86 0.02 20.01
N LYS A 78 20.30 1.07 20.63
CA LYS A 78 18.89 1.39 20.53
C LYS A 78 18.53 1.77 19.09
N GLU A 79 19.37 2.57 18.45
CA GLU A 79 19.22 2.96 17.05
C GLU A 79 19.32 1.74 16.12
N GLU A 80 20.23 0.81 16.43
CA GLU A 80 20.38 -0.45 15.68
C GLU A 80 19.13 -1.34 15.81
N LEU A 81 18.56 -1.47 17.01
CA LEU A 81 17.30 -2.18 17.21
C LEU A 81 16.13 -1.51 16.49
N ASP A 82 16.06 -0.18 16.50
CA ASP A 82 15.02 0.56 15.77
C ASP A 82 15.18 0.43 14.26
N ARG A 83 16.42 0.39 13.74
CA ARG A 83 16.71 0.04 12.34
C ARG A 83 16.19 -1.35 12.00
N ILE A 84 16.45 -2.35 12.85
CA ILE A 84 15.98 -3.72 12.64
C ILE A 84 14.44 -3.79 12.64
N LYS A 85 13.76 -3.08 13.55
CA LYS A 85 12.29 -2.99 13.54
C LYS A 85 11.76 -2.38 12.24
N GLN A 86 12.45 -1.41 11.65
CA GLN A 86 12.07 -0.88 10.33
C GLN A 86 12.20 -1.96 9.25
N GLN A 87 13.26 -2.78 9.27
CA GLN A 87 13.41 -3.89 8.33
C GLN A 87 12.33 -4.96 8.49
N MET A 88 11.95 -5.31 9.73
CA MET A 88 10.84 -6.22 10.01
C MET A 88 9.51 -5.69 9.42
N ARG A 89 9.22 -4.39 9.61
CA ARG A 89 8.06 -3.73 9.01
C ARG A 89 8.11 -3.77 7.48
N ARG A 90 9.27 -3.49 6.88
CA ARG A 90 9.48 -3.55 5.43
C ARG A 90 9.22 -4.95 4.88
N ARG A 91 9.77 -5.98 5.52
CA ARG A 91 9.50 -7.39 5.17
C ARG A 91 8.00 -7.68 5.20
N GLN A 92 7.31 -7.29 6.28
CA GLN A 92 5.86 -7.45 6.43
C GLN A 92 5.10 -6.82 5.25
N LEU A 93 5.42 -5.58 4.88
CA LEU A 93 4.79 -4.87 3.77
C LEU A 93 4.98 -5.57 2.42
N ILE A 94 6.16 -6.17 2.18
CA ILE A 94 6.44 -6.94 0.97
C ILE A 94 5.59 -8.21 0.94
N THR A 95 5.54 -8.94 2.05
CA THR A 95 4.70 -10.14 2.17
C THR A 95 3.22 -9.83 2.01
N ASP A 96 2.75 -8.74 2.59
CA ASP A 96 1.36 -8.31 2.49
C ASP A 96 1.02 -7.85 1.06
N LYS A 97 1.96 -7.16 0.39
CA LYS A 97 1.79 -6.78 -1.02
C LYS A 97 1.58 -7.99 -1.92
N ALA A 98 2.26 -9.10 -1.66
CA ALA A 98 2.09 -10.34 -2.41
C ALA A 98 0.68 -10.96 -2.23
N LYS A 99 0.01 -10.68 -1.10
CA LYS A 99 -1.34 -11.19 -0.79
C LYS A 99 -2.48 -10.29 -1.31
N ARG A 100 -2.17 -9.09 -1.82
CA ARG A 100 -3.21 -8.13 -2.24
C ARG A 100 -3.94 -8.62 -3.50
N PRO A 101 -5.27 -8.46 -3.57
CA PRO A 101 -6.02 -8.75 -4.79
C PRO A 101 -5.49 -7.89 -5.94
N GLN A 102 -5.26 -8.54 -7.09
CA GLN A 102 -4.83 -7.85 -8.31
C GLN A 102 -6.05 -7.18 -8.95
N VAL A 103 -5.92 -5.92 -9.30
CA VAL A 103 -6.97 -5.19 -10.03
C VAL A 103 -6.87 -5.56 -11.51
N ASP A 104 -7.99 -5.89 -12.14
CA ASP A 104 -8.06 -6.08 -13.59
C ASP A 104 -7.82 -4.74 -14.30
N LYS A 105 -6.61 -4.58 -14.82
CA LYS A 105 -6.16 -3.37 -15.53
C LYS A 105 -6.99 -3.11 -16.78
N GLU A 106 -7.46 -4.16 -17.46
CA GLU A 106 -8.28 -4.00 -18.66
C GLU A 106 -9.67 -3.51 -18.33
N ALA A 107 -10.31 -4.07 -17.29
CA ALA A 107 -11.60 -3.58 -16.81
C ALA A 107 -11.53 -2.11 -16.40
N VAL A 108 -10.49 -1.72 -15.64
CA VAL A 108 -10.26 -0.31 -15.27
C VAL A 108 -10.08 0.56 -16.51
N ASN A 109 -9.28 0.14 -17.48
CA ASN A 109 -9.11 0.88 -18.73
C ASN A 109 -10.42 1.06 -19.51
N ARG A 110 -11.28 0.03 -19.55
CA ARG A 110 -12.62 0.12 -20.14
C ARG A 110 -13.50 1.12 -19.38
N MET A 111 -13.51 1.07 -18.05
CA MET A 111 -14.27 2.00 -17.21
C MET A 111 -13.83 3.45 -17.40
N VAL A 112 -12.51 3.68 -17.44
CA VAL A 112 -11.94 5.02 -17.67
C VAL A 112 -12.30 5.53 -19.08
N ARG A 113 -12.14 4.71 -20.11
CA ARG A 113 -12.52 5.07 -21.50
C ARG A 113 -14.01 5.36 -21.62
N HIS A 114 -14.86 4.53 -21.01
CA HIS A 114 -16.30 4.77 -20.97
C HIS A 114 -16.62 6.09 -20.28
N GLY A 115 -16.01 6.38 -19.11
CA GLY A 115 -16.19 7.64 -18.40
C GLY A 115 -15.83 8.86 -19.25
N ILE A 116 -14.66 8.84 -19.89
CA ILE A 116 -14.20 9.92 -20.78
C ILE A 116 -15.16 10.10 -21.96
N ASN A 117 -15.54 9.01 -22.63
CA ASN A 117 -16.43 9.05 -23.79
C ASN A 117 -17.86 9.45 -23.41
N HIS A 118 -18.34 9.09 -22.22
CA HIS A 118 -19.66 9.46 -21.74
C HIS A 118 -19.75 10.97 -21.46
N HIS A 119 -18.70 11.58 -20.89
CA HIS A 119 -18.65 13.04 -20.70
C HIS A 119 -18.54 13.79 -22.04
N ALA A 120 -17.73 13.29 -22.98
CA ALA A 120 -17.63 13.88 -24.31
C ALA A 120 -18.92 13.72 -25.14
N GLY A 121 -19.58 12.55 -25.02
CA GLY A 121 -20.85 12.26 -25.68
C GLY A 121 -22.01 13.06 -25.09
N ARG A 122 -22.03 13.30 -23.78
CA ARG A 122 -23.05 14.15 -23.14
C ARG A 122 -22.95 15.62 -23.54
N LYS A 123 -21.72 16.14 -23.70
CA LYS A 123 -21.51 17.49 -24.27
C LYS A 123 -21.99 17.58 -25.72
N ARG A 124 -21.69 16.57 -26.55
CA ARG A 124 -22.15 16.55 -27.95
C ARG A 124 -23.66 16.47 -28.06
N LYS A 125 -24.30 15.58 -27.30
CA LYS A 125 -25.77 15.49 -27.27
C LYS A 125 -26.44 16.78 -26.81
N ALA A 126 -25.92 17.44 -25.76
CA ALA A 126 -26.47 18.72 -25.32
C ALA A 126 -26.38 19.81 -26.41
N VAL A 127 -25.28 19.86 -27.17
CA VAL A 127 -25.11 20.80 -28.28
C VAL A 127 -25.98 20.44 -29.49
N GLU A 128 -26.16 19.15 -29.78
CA GLU A 128 -27.04 18.68 -30.86
C GLU A 128 -28.52 18.93 -30.53
N ASP A 129 -28.93 18.72 -29.28
CA ASP A 129 -30.30 18.98 -28.80
C ASP A 129 -30.61 20.49 -28.83
N GLU A 130 -29.67 21.35 -28.39
CA GLU A 130 -29.79 22.83 -28.48
C GLU A 130 -29.84 23.32 -29.94
N ASN A 131 -29.07 22.71 -30.85
CA ASN A 131 -29.09 23.08 -32.27
C ASN A 131 -30.42 22.70 -32.96
N TRP A 132 -30.98 21.54 -32.63
CA TRP A 132 -32.26 21.08 -33.15
C TRP A 132 -33.44 21.93 -32.65
N GLU A 133 -33.42 22.37 -31.38
CA GLU A 133 -34.43 23.27 -30.83
C GLU A 133 -34.40 24.67 -31.48
N ASN A 134 -33.22 25.20 -31.80
CA ASN A 134 -33.09 26.47 -32.50
C ASN A 134 -33.58 26.39 -33.96
N GLU A 135 -33.24 25.31 -34.69
CA GLU A 135 -33.72 25.10 -36.06
C GLU A 135 -35.25 24.99 -36.14
N GLN A 136 -35.89 24.39 -35.15
CA GLN A 136 -37.36 24.34 -35.07
C GLN A 136 -37.99 25.72 -34.80
N GLN A 137 -37.40 26.51 -33.90
CA GLN A 137 -37.88 27.86 -33.60
C GLN A 137 -37.70 28.82 -34.79
N GLU A 138 -36.61 28.70 -35.55
CA GLU A 138 -36.38 29.48 -36.76
C GLU A 138 -37.34 29.09 -37.91
N ALA A 139 -37.67 27.79 -38.04
CA ALA A 139 -38.65 27.32 -39.01
C ALA A 139 -40.09 27.80 -38.69
N GLU A 140 -40.46 27.84 -37.42
CA GLU A 140 -41.75 28.37 -36.96
C GLU A 140 -41.85 29.90 -37.13
N ALA A 141 -40.78 30.64 -36.86
CA ALA A 141 -40.71 32.10 -37.07
C ALA A 141 -40.68 32.49 -38.57
N GLY A 142 -39.99 31.70 -39.41
CA GLY A 142 -39.96 31.90 -40.86
C GLY A 142 -41.33 31.72 -41.51
N SER A 143 -42.14 30.79 -41.01
CA SER A 143 -43.51 30.57 -41.50
C SER A 143 -44.49 31.68 -41.15
N SER A 144 -44.17 32.57 -40.19
CA SER A 144 -45.05 33.69 -39.80
C SER A 144 -44.80 34.99 -40.57
N SER A 145 -43.75 35.08 -41.40
CA SER A 145 -43.37 36.30 -42.13
C SER A 145 -43.70 36.29 -43.63
N GLY A 146 -44.22 35.19 -44.16
CA GLY A 146 -44.48 34.96 -45.59
C GLY A 146 -45.93 35.16 -46.07
N ALA A 147 -46.75 36.01 -45.44
CA ALA A 147 -48.08 36.36 -45.94
C ALA A 147 -48.15 37.86 -46.31
N SER A 148 -47.58 38.21 -47.47
CA SER A 148 -47.69 39.56 -48.06
C SER A 148 -48.49 39.51 -49.37
N ALA A 149 -49.52 40.37 -49.42
CA ALA A 149 -50.00 41.11 -50.59
C ALA A 149 -50.49 40.38 -51.87
N GLY A 150 -51.81 40.46 -52.09
CA GLY A 150 -52.38 41.08 -53.30
C GLY A 150 -52.95 40.15 -54.38
N ALA A 151 -54.28 40.20 -54.59
CA ALA A 151 -54.91 40.18 -55.92
C ALA A 151 -56.44 40.37 -55.84
N ALA A 152 -56.96 41.42 -56.49
CA ALA A 152 -58.32 41.44 -57.04
C ALA A 152 -58.34 42.32 -58.30
N PRO A 153 -58.95 41.82 -59.40
CA PRO A 153 -59.87 42.69 -60.15
C PRO A 153 -61.23 42.02 -60.39
N GLU A 154 -62.28 42.82 -60.24
CA GLU A 154 -63.70 42.48 -60.38
C GLU A 154 -64.20 42.74 -61.82
N LYS A 155 -65.20 41.95 -62.24
CA LYS A 155 -65.63 41.76 -63.64
C LYS A 155 -66.56 42.86 -64.18
N VAL A 156 -66.42 43.13 -65.47
CA VAL A 156 -67.35 43.91 -66.32
C VAL A 156 -68.68 43.16 -66.56
N LYS A 157 -69.82 43.87 -66.46
CA LYS A 157 -71.06 43.53 -67.16
C LYS A 157 -71.86 44.81 -67.54
N LYS A 158 -72.01 44.97 -68.86
CA LYS A 158 -72.96 45.77 -69.67
C LYS A 158 -73.16 47.25 -69.35
#